data_AF-A0A916EGD0-F1
#
_entry.id   AF-A0A916EGD0-F1
#
_cell.length_a   1.000
_cell.length_b   1.000
_cell.length_c   1.000
_cell.angle_alpha   90.00
_cell.angle_beta   90.00
_cell.angle_gamma   90.00
#
_symmetry.space_group_name_H-M   'P 1'
#
loop_
_entity.id
_entity.type
_entity.pdbx_description
1 polymer ?
#
loop_
_entity_poly.entity_id
_entity_poly.type
_entity_poly.pdbx_seq_one_letter_code
_entity_poly.pdbx_strand_id
1 'polypeptide(L)'
;MHTRSRNFAQINPSSSTSFESPVLPTENNPKVPLSPAFNDTTSFSNYSSTTPPNNHQRYKDLLIFEERLKQNLHQLQRRSYKYEAFLGLNCLLLPILIYAVFFYESKNPTFQFFSKLFLFIAVTTLLMFFMKNIYAEKVRVATRFVPQCNRVLRQFNMHFNASGGEIVFYKKVPRKFQEGFERYRQMYYTKKSQRAKEREEKEKEKGNVKGKDKDI
;
A
#
# COMPACT_ATOMS: atom_id res chain seq x y z
N MET A 1 26.47 20.29 -36.59
CA MET A 1 27.40 19.14 -36.40
C MET A 1 26.88 18.24 -35.28
N HIS A 2 27.05 16.93 -35.42
CA HIS A 2 27.05 15.89 -34.37
C HIS A 2 25.99 15.91 -33.25
N THR A 3 24.87 15.24 -33.53
CA THR A 3 24.06 14.56 -32.51
C THR A 3 24.81 13.33 -31.97
N ARG A 4 24.99 13.20 -30.65
CA ARG A 4 25.68 12.03 -30.05
C ARG A 4 24.70 10.91 -29.70
N SER A 5 24.57 9.94 -30.59
CA SER A 5 23.90 8.67 -30.27
C SER A 5 24.57 7.94 -29.10
N ARG A 6 23.80 7.15 -28.34
CA ARG A 6 24.30 6.20 -27.34
C ARG A 6 23.75 4.82 -27.66
N ASN A 7 24.62 3.94 -28.14
CA ASN A 7 24.29 2.55 -28.41
C ASN A 7 23.97 1.81 -27.12
N PHE A 8 22.89 1.02 -27.10
CA PHE A 8 22.65 0.02 -26.08
C PHE A 8 23.34 -1.29 -26.49
N ALA A 9 24.35 -1.71 -25.73
CA ALA A 9 24.95 -3.03 -25.91
C ALA A 9 23.97 -4.12 -25.43
N GLN A 10 23.84 -5.20 -26.21
CA GLN A 10 23.18 -6.43 -25.75
C GLN A 10 23.96 -7.01 -24.56
N ILE A 11 23.22 -7.50 -23.55
CA ILE A 11 23.75 -8.41 -22.54
C ILE A 11 22.86 -9.65 -22.53
N ASN A 12 23.48 -10.83 -22.68
CA ASN A 12 22.81 -12.09 -22.94
C ASN A 12 22.48 -12.82 -21.61
N PRO A 13 21.22 -13.18 -21.32
CA PRO A 13 20.87 -13.84 -20.07
C PRO A 13 21.10 -15.36 -20.13
N SER A 14 22.21 -15.84 -19.57
CA SER A 14 22.56 -17.27 -19.56
C SER A 14 23.22 -17.73 -18.26
N SER A 15 22.45 -17.73 -17.16
CA SER A 15 22.84 -18.38 -15.90
C SER A 15 21.61 -18.64 -15.01
N SER A 16 21.02 -19.84 -15.08
CA SER A 16 19.93 -20.27 -14.21
C SER A 16 20.47 -20.92 -12.94
N THR A 17 20.34 -20.25 -11.79
CA THR A 17 20.65 -20.85 -10.48
C THR A 17 19.46 -21.68 -10.01
N SER A 18 19.49 -22.99 -10.25
CA SER A 18 18.51 -23.95 -9.74
C SER A 18 18.59 -24.08 -8.22
N PHE A 19 17.43 -24.17 -7.56
CA PHE A 19 17.35 -24.43 -6.12
C PHE A 19 17.33 -25.94 -5.89
N GLU A 20 18.26 -26.44 -5.08
CA GLU A 20 18.47 -27.88 -4.87
C GLU A 20 17.44 -28.48 -3.90
N SER A 21 17.18 -29.79 -3.99
CA SER A 21 16.32 -30.52 -3.04
C SER A 21 16.86 -31.94 -2.83
N PRO A 22 16.72 -32.55 -1.63
CA PRO A 22 17.51 -33.73 -1.27
C PRO A 22 17.05 -35.03 -1.95
N VAL A 23 18.00 -35.96 -2.11
CA VAL A 23 17.82 -37.27 -2.77
C VAL A 23 17.77 -38.41 -1.75
N LEU A 24 16.91 -39.40 -1.99
CA LEU A 24 16.96 -40.78 -1.47
C LEU A 24 16.67 -41.75 -2.66
N PRO A 25 16.95 -43.07 -2.58
CA PRO A 25 17.66 -43.75 -3.68
C PRO A 25 16.79 -44.65 -4.59
N THR A 26 17.42 -45.05 -5.69
CA THR A 26 16.90 -45.87 -6.80
C THR A 26 16.74 -47.36 -6.45
N GLU A 27 15.69 -48.02 -6.95
CA GLU A 27 15.83 -49.38 -7.51
C GLU A 27 14.72 -49.78 -8.51
N ASN A 28 15.07 -50.70 -9.41
CA ASN A 28 14.24 -51.59 -10.25
C ASN A 28 13.31 -51.03 -11.37
N ASN A 29 13.64 -51.46 -12.59
CA ASN A 29 12.88 -51.41 -13.85
C ASN A 29 12.81 -52.85 -14.41
N PRO A 30 11.74 -53.28 -15.11
CA PRO A 30 11.98 -53.70 -16.50
C PRO A 30 10.83 -53.49 -17.52
N LYS A 31 11.26 -53.29 -18.79
CA LYS A 31 10.61 -53.65 -20.10
C LYS A 31 9.52 -52.76 -20.76
N VAL A 32 9.97 -51.89 -21.68
CA VAL A 32 9.84 -51.98 -23.17
C VAL A 32 8.51 -52.56 -23.72
N PRO A 33 7.73 -51.87 -24.60
CA PRO A 33 8.19 -51.42 -25.93
C PRO A 33 7.74 -50.00 -26.39
N LEU A 34 7.87 -49.71 -27.70
CA LEU A 34 7.88 -48.39 -28.34
C LEU A 34 6.85 -48.29 -29.50
N SER A 35 6.19 -47.12 -29.65
CA SER A 35 5.33 -46.71 -30.80
C SER A 35 4.01 -47.47 -30.99
N PRO A 36 3.01 -46.96 -31.76
CA PRO A 36 3.00 -45.73 -32.60
C PRO A 36 2.09 -44.61 -32.07
N ALA A 37 1.94 -43.52 -32.85
CA ALA A 37 1.12 -42.37 -32.52
C ALA A 37 -0.39 -42.62 -32.72
N PHE A 38 -1.22 -41.95 -31.90
CA PHE A 38 -2.68 -41.91 -32.05
C PHE A 38 -3.18 -40.47 -31.83
N ASN A 39 -4.04 -39.98 -32.73
CA ASN A 39 -4.50 -38.59 -32.75
C ASN A 39 -5.91 -38.46 -32.16
N ASP A 40 -6.04 -38.29 -30.83
CA ASP A 40 -7.33 -38.00 -30.21
C ASP A 40 -7.60 -36.49 -30.08
N THR A 41 -8.31 -35.95 -31.07
CA THR A 41 -8.87 -34.58 -31.02
C THR A 41 -10.21 -34.61 -30.29
N THR A 42 -10.18 -34.75 -28.96
CA THR A 42 -11.41 -35.00 -28.19
C THR A 42 -11.44 -34.29 -26.82
N SER A 43 -12.51 -33.53 -26.59
CA SER A 43 -13.06 -33.20 -25.26
C SER A 43 -12.14 -32.59 -24.17
N PHE A 44 -11.72 -31.33 -24.36
CA PHE A 44 -11.60 -30.36 -23.24
C PHE A 44 -12.74 -29.32 -23.22
N SER A 45 -13.89 -29.72 -23.76
CA SER A 45 -15.15 -28.97 -23.77
C SER A 45 -15.91 -29.14 -22.45
N ASN A 46 -15.47 -28.47 -21.38
CA ASN A 46 -16.19 -28.46 -20.09
C ASN A 46 -16.11 -27.13 -19.30
N TYR A 47 -15.98 -26.00 -20.01
CA TYR A 47 -16.12 -24.66 -19.45
C TYR A 47 -17.54 -24.08 -19.65
N SER A 48 -18.57 -24.87 -19.35
CA SER A 48 -19.99 -24.51 -19.58
C SER A 48 -20.86 -24.62 -18.32
N SER A 49 -20.48 -23.94 -17.23
CA SER A 49 -21.42 -23.56 -16.17
C SER A 49 -22.17 -22.29 -16.60
N THR A 50 -23.21 -22.46 -17.42
CA THR A 50 -23.97 -21.38 -18.06
C THR A 50 -24.86 -20.62 -17.07
N THR A 51 -24.25 -19.71 -16.30
CA THR A 51 -24.88 -18.50 -15.78
C THR A 51 -23.85 -17.38 -15.78
N PRO A 52 -24.17 -16.15 -16.23
CA PRO A 52 -23.25 -15.03 -16.06
C PRO A 52 -23.10 -14.77 -14.56
N PRO A 53 -21.92 -15.01 -13.94
CA PRO A 53 -21.78 -14.91 -12.50
C PRO A 53 -22.08 -13.48 -12.08
N ASN A 54 -23.10 -13.34 -11.23
CA ASN A 54 -23.88 -12.11 -11.05
C ASN A 54 -22.95 -10.89 -10.99
N ASN A 55 -23.09 -9.98 -11.95
CA ASN A 55 -22.20 -8.83 -12.09
C ASN A 55 -22.13 -7.97 -10.81
N HIS A 56 -23.19 -7.99 -9.97
CA HIS A 56 -23.17 -7.44 -8.62
C HIS A 56 -22.01 -7.96 -7.76
N GLN A 57 -21.77 -9.29 -7.74
CA GLN A 57 -20.69 -9.88 -6.94
C GLN A 57 -19.33 -9.47 -7.51
N ARG A 58 -19.16 -9.48 -8.84
CA ARG A 58 -17.94 -8.96 -9.51
C ARG A 58 -17.65 -7.51 -9.11
N TYR A 59 -18.65 -6.63 -9.12
CA TYR A 59 -18.49 -5.23 -8.73
C TYR A 59 -18.22 -5.07 -7.23
N LYS A 60 -18.90 -5.85 -6.39
CA LYS A 60 -18.68 -5.91 -4.93
C LYS A 60 -17.25 -6.32 -4.58
N ASP A 61 -16.75 -7.42 -5.16
CA ASP A 61 -15.42 -7.96 -4.86
C ASP A 61 -14.33 -7.00 -5.35
N LEU A 62 -14.56 -6.32 -6.48
CA LEU A 62 -13.66 -5.31 -7.02
C LEU A 62 -13.62 -4.04 -6.16
N LEU A 63 -14.76 -3.63 -5.59
CA LEU A 63 -14.85 -2.52 -4.63
C LEU A 63 -14.22 -2.89 -3.27
N ILE A 64 -14.36 -4.14 -2.83
CA ILE A 64 -13.66 -4.67 -1.64
C ILE A 64 -12.14 -4.69 -1.89
N PHE A 65 -11.69 -5.03 -3.09
CA PHE A 65 -10.27 -5.00 -3.47
C PHE A 65 -9.72 -3.56 -3.49
N GLU A 66 -10.48 -2.59 -4.01
CA GLU A 66 -10.17 -1.16 -3.97
C GLU A 66 -10.00 -0.64 -2.53
N GLU A 67 -10.98 -0.91 -1.67
CA GLU A 67 -10.96 -0.54 -0.26
C GLU A 67 -9.78 -1.23 0.48
N ARG A 68 -9.47 -2.50 0.17
CA ARG A 68 -8.28 -3.20 0.70
C ARG A 68 -6.96 -2.55 0.25
N LEU A 69 -6.82 -2.16 -1.02
CA LEU A 69 -5.64 -1.45 -1.52
C LEU A 69 -5.46 -0.10 -0.80
N LYS A 70 -6.55 0.66 -0.67
CA LYS A 70 -6.60 1.95 0.04
C LYS A 70 -6.22 1.81 1.52
N GLN A 71 -6.73 0.78 2.20
CA GLN A 71 -6.36 0.48 3.58
C GLN A 71 -4.89 0.07 3.73
N ASN A 72 -4.33 -0.73 2.82
CA ASN A 72 -2.91 -1.08 2.85
C ASN A 72 -2.01 0.14 2.63
N LEU A 73 -2.32 1.01 1.66
CA LEU A 73 -1.61 2.27 1.44
C LEU A 73 -1.65 3.16 2.70
N HIS A 74 -2.83 3.36 3.29
CA HIS A 74 -2.98 4.19 4.49
C HIS A 74 -2.24 3.61 5.70
N GLN A 75 -2.25 2.28 5.91
CA GLN A 75 -1.44 1.65 6.97
C GLN A 75 0.06 1.90 6.77
N LEU A 76 0.53 1.93 5.52
CA LEU A 76 1.92 2.18 5.16
C LEU A 76 2.32 3.64 5.46
N GLN A 77 1.46 4.60 5.12
CA GLN A 77 1.64 6.04 5.41
C GLN A 77 1.52 6.37 6.92
N ARG A 78 0.54 5.77 7.62
CA ARG A 78 0.34 5.98 9.07
C ARG A 78 1.53 5.46 9.90
N ARG A 79 2.34 4.55 9.34
CA ARG A 79 3.60 4.09 9.93
C ARG A 79 4.78 5.04 9.73
N SER A 80 4.79 5.93 8.72
CA SER A 80 5.89 6.90 8.52
C SER A 80 5.70 8.19 9.33
N TYR A 81 4.50 8.77 9.30
CA TYR A 81 4.25 10.12 9.84
C TYR A 81 4.62 10.30 11.33
N LYS A 82 4.51 9.24 12.15
CA LYS A 82 4.91 9.29 13.57
C LYS A 82 6.39 9.61 13.78
N TYR A 83 7.26 9.09 12.93
CA TYR A 83 8.71 9.33 13.03
C TYR A 83 9.10 10.69 12.46
N GLU A 84 8.41 11.11 11.39
CA GLU A 84 8.55 12.44 10.78
C GLU A 84 8.23 13.56 11.77
N ALA A 85 7.11 13.45 12.51
CA ALA A 85 6.77 14.38 13.58
C ALA A 85 7.80 14.41 14.72
N PHE A 86 8.33 13.24 15.13
CA PHE A 86 9.38 13.16 16.16
C PHE A 86 10.69 13.80 15.69
N LEU A 87 11.09 13.61 14.42
CA LEU A 87 12.26 14.29 13.86
C LEU A 87 12.04 15.79 13.75
N GLY A 88 10.90 16.23 13.21
CA GLY A 88 10.56 17.65 13.10
C GLY A 88 10.63 18.35 14.46
N LEU A 89 10.13 17.70 15.51
CA LEU A 89 10.28 18.16 16.89
C LEU A 89 11.75 18.25 17.32
N ASN A 90 12.57 17.21 17.11
CA ASN A 90 14.00 17.25 17.46
C ASN A 90 14.78 18.34 16.68
N CYS A 91 14.49 18.51 15.39
CA CYS A 91 15.11 19.52 14.54
C CYS A 91 14.69 20.96 14.90
N LEU A 92 13.47 21.17 15.40
CA LEU A 92 13.02 22.46 15.94
C LEU A 92 13.59 22.71 17.35
N LEU A 93 13.71 21.66 18.15
CA LEU A 93 14.21 21.72 19.53
C LEU A 93 15.72 22.01 19.58
N LEU A 94 16.51 21.48 18.65
CA LEU A 94 17.95 21.73 18.56
C LEU A 94 18.36 23.21 18.56
N PRO A 95 17.89 24.09 17.65
CA PRO A 95 18.25 25.51 17.68
C PRO A 95 17.75 26.23 18.95
N ILE A 96 16.61 25.80 19.52
CA ILE A 96 16.11 26.33 20.80
C ILE A 96 17.07 25.99 21.94
N LEU A 97 17.59 24.76 21.98
CA LEU A 97 18.57 24.32 22.98
C LEU A 97 19.94 24.98 22.77
N ILE A 98 20.38 25.16 21.53
CA ILE A 98 21.62 25.89 21.21
C ILE A 98 21.50 27.34 21.69
N TYR A 99 20.39 28.02 21.42
CA TYR A 99 20.12 29.37 21.94
C TYR A 99 20.11 29.40 23.48
N ALA A 100 19.43 28.45 24.12
CA ALA A 100 19.38 28.35 25.58
C ALA A 100 20.73 27.98 26.25
N VAL A 101 21.69 27.42 25.51
CA VAL A 101 23.04 27.08 25.99
C VAL A 101 24.07 28.17 25.71
N PHE A 102 23.92 28.94 24.64
CA PHE A 102 24.90 29.96 24.21
C PHE A 102 24.51 31.42 24.49
N PHE A 103 23.22 31.76 24.51
CA PHE A 103 22.75 33.14 24.69
C PHE A 103 22.01 33.37 26.02
N TYR A 104 21.50 32.32 26.66
CA TYR A 104 20.82 32.43 27.95
C TYR A 104 21.75 32.08 29.11
N GLU A 105 22.56 33.05 29.53
CA GLU A 105 23.49 32.95 30.68
C GLU A 105 22.73 32.90 32.02
N SER A 106 22.11 31.74 32.27
CA SER A 106 21.30 31.49 33.47
C SER A 106 22.18 31.41 34.71
N LYS A 107 21.88 32.25 35.72
CA LYS A 107 22.52 32.23 37.04
C LYS A 107 22.36 30.90 37.80
N ASN A 108 21.46 30.02 37.35
CA ASN A 108 21.22 28.71 37.95
C ASN A 108 22.10 27.65 37.26
N PRO A 109 23.19 27.15 37.89
CA PRO A 109 24.11 26.20 37.24
C PRO A 109 23.40 24.88 36.88
N THR A 110 22.43 24.46 37.70
CA THR A 110 21.56 23.30 37.46
C THR A 110 20.83 23.39 36.12
N PHE A 111 20.33 24.57 35.74
CA PHE A 111 19.66 24.79 34.46
C PHE A 111 20.64 24.61 33.30
N GLN A 112 21.83 25.22 33.39
CA GLN A 112 22.86 25.07 32.35
C GLN A 112 23.27 23.60 32.16
N PHE A 113 23.42 22.83 33.24
CA PHE A 113 23.74 21.41 33.18
C PHE A 113 22.65 20.62 32.44
N PHE A 114 21.38 20.80 32.81
CA PHE A 114 20.27 20.12 32.12
C PHE A 114 20.16 20.51 30.65
N SER A 115 20.33 21.79 30.30
CA SER A 115 20.33 22.24 28.90
C SER A 115 21.47 21.62 28.08
N LYS A 116 22.68 21.54 28.63
CA LYS A 116 23.84 20.91 27.97
C LYS A 116 23.70 19.39 27.84
N LEU A 117 23.18 18.71 28.89
CA LEU A 117 22.87 17.28 28.86
C LEU A 117 21.80 16.96 27.80
N PHE A 118 20.72 17.74 27.77
CA PHE A 118 19.62 17.53 26.83
C PHE A 118 20.00 17.89 25.39
N LEU A 119 20.89 18.88 25.18
CA LEU A 119 21.53 19.14 23.89
C LEU A 119 22.35 17.93 23.41
N PHE A 120 23.14 17.30 24.27
CA PHE A 120 23.90 16.08 23.93
C PHE A 120 22.98 14.91 23.58
N ILE A 121 21.88 14.73 24.31
CA ILE A 121 20.85 13.71 24.04
C ILE A 121 20.16 13.99 22.68
N ALA A 122 19.84 15.24 22.36
CA ALA A 122 19.25 15.61 21.08
C ALA A 122 20.21 15.36 19.89
N VAL A 123 21.49 15.75 20.02
CA VAL A 123 22.53 15.51 19.00
C VAL A 123 22.78 14.02 18.78
N THR A 124 22.91 13.22 19.85
CA THR A 124 23.11 11.77 19.75
C THR A 124 21.87 11.05 19.20
N THR A 125 20.66 11.48 19.55
CA THR A 125 19.40 11.00 18.96
C THR A 125 19.33 11.30 17.46
N LEU A 126 19.70 12.52 17.05
CA LEU A 126 19.73 12.93 15.64
C LEU A 126 20.75 12.10 14.84
N LEU A 127 21.96 11.91 15.38
CA LEU A 127 23.01 11.10 14.75
C LEU A 127 22.59 9.62 14.64
N MET A 128 22.06 9.04 15.71
CA MET A 128 21.53 7.68 15.73
C MET A 128 20.40 7.51 14.71
N PHE A 129 19.58 8.53 14.51
CA PHE A 129 18.54 8.52 13.50
C PHE A 129 19.13 8.60 12.08
N PHE A 130 19.99 9.57 11.75
CA PHE A 130 20.65 9.64 10.44
C PHE A 130 21.38 8.35 10.08
N MET A 131 22.17 7.78 11.00
CA MET A 131 22.89 6.51 10.79
C MET A 131 21.96 5.31 10.57
N LYS A 132 20.74 5.33 11.13
CA LYS A 132 19.73 4.29 10.88
C LYS A 132 19.03 4.42 9.52
N ASN A 133 19.01 5.60 8.90
CA ASN A 133 18.46 5.86 7.56
C ASN A 133 16.98 5.39 7.31
N ILE A 134 16.22 5.15 8.39
CA ILE A 134 14.88 4.53 8.35
C ILE A 134 13.84 5.37 7.59
N TYR A 135 14.06 6.69 7.48
CA TYR A 135 13.18 7.68 6.85
C TYR A 135 13.13 7.46 5.34
N ALA A 136 14.30 7.43 4.71
CA ALA A 136 14.43 7.10 3.30
C ALA A 136 13.83 5.73 3.01
N GLU A 137 14.07 4.73 3.88
CA GLU A 137 13.46 3.39 3.77
C GLU A 137 11.91 3.46 3.80
N LYS A 138 11.29 4.05 4.82
CA LYS A 138 9.82 4.03 4.97
C LYS A 138 9.10 4.89 3.94
N VAL A 139 9.65 6.06 3.57
CA VAL A 139 9.10 6.89 2.48
C VAL A 139 9.27 6.20 1.12
N ARG A 140 10.41 5.53 0.88
CA ARG A 140 10.65 4.71 -0.33
C ARG A 140 9.74 3.49 -0.40
N VAL A 141 9.38 2.88 0.73
CA VAL A 141 8.40 1.78 0.78
C VAL A 141 7.00 2.26 0.40
N ALA A 142 6.53 3.39 0.94
CA ALA A 142 5.23 3.96 0.59
C ALA A 142 5.13 4.33 -0.91
N THR A 143 6.19 4.94 -1.46
CA THR A 143 6.26 5.29 -2.90
C THR A 143 6.46 4.08 -3.82
N ARG A 144 7.04 2.96 -3.34
CA ARG A 144 7.16 1.71 -4.12
C ARG A 144 5.91 0.84 -4.12
N PHE A 145 5.05 0.93 -3.11
CA PHE A 145 3.80 0.14 -3.03
C PHE A 145 2.93 0.30 -4.28
N VAL A 146 2.69 1.55 -4.71
CA VAL A 146 1.83 1.88 -5.84
C VAL A 146 2.32 1.27 -7.17
N PRO A 147 3.58 1.47 -7.63
CA PRO A 147 4.08 0.81 -8.83
C PRO A 147 4.22 -0.72 -8.67
N GLN A 148 4.45 -1.25 -7.46
CA GLN A 148 4.48 -2.70 -7.22
C GLN A 148 3.09 -3.33 -7.41
N CYS A 149 2.04 -2.73 -6.85
CA CYS A 149 0.65 -3.13 -7.13
C CYS A 149 0.31 -2.96 -8.62
N ASN A 150 0.69 -1.84 -9.23
CA ASN A 150 0.34 -1.55 -10.63
C ASN A 150 1.02 -2.47 -11.66
N ARG A 151 2.14 -3.13 -11.32
CA ARG A 151 2.67 -4.25 -12.11
C ARG A 151 1.67 -5.42 -12.19
N VAL A 152 1.06 -5.78 -11.05
CA VAL A 152 0.08 -6.87 -10.95
C VAL A 152 -1.26 -6.46 -11.55
N LEU A 153 -1.80 -5.27 -11.19
CA LEU A 153 -3.08 -4.81 -11.73
C LEU A 153 -3.09 -4.68 -13.27
N ARG A 154 -1.92 -4.40 -13.89
CA ARG A 154 -1.79 -4.30 -15.35
C ARG A 154 -2.18 -5.60 -16.08
N GLN A 155 -1.96 -6.78 -15.50
CA GLN A 155 -2.37 -8.05 -16.11
C GLN A 155 -3.90 -8.19 -16.17
N PHE A 156 -4.61 -7.57 -15.23
CA PHE A 156 -6.07 -7.48 -15.19
C PHE A 156 -6.62 -6.24 -15.94
N ASN A 157 -5.79 -5.56 -16.73
CA ASN A 157 -6.11 -4.32 -17.42
C ASN A 157 -6.61 -3.17 -16.51
N MET A 158 -6.07 -3.09 -15.29
CA MET A 158 -6.36 -2.04 -14.31
C MET A 158 -5.07 -1.33 -13.84
N HIS A 159 -5.24 -0.20 -13.15
CA HIS A 159 -4.24 0.38 -12.26
C HIS A 159 -4.91 1.06 -11.06
N PHE A 160 -4.19 1.16 -9.95
CA PHE A 160 -4.58 1.88 -8.75
C PHE A 160 -4.04 3.30 -8.79
N ASN A 161 -4.89 4.29 -8.51
CA ASN A 161 -4.52 5.69 -8.37
C ASN A 161 -4.45 6.04 -6.87
N ALA A 162 -3.24 6.25 -6.36
CA ALA A 162 -3.02 6.55 -4.94
C ALA A 162 -3.60 7.89 -4.48
N SER A 163 -3.79 8.87 -5.37
CA SER A 163 -4.32 10.19 -5.03
C SER A 163 -5.85 10.18 -4.83
N GLY A 164 -6.59 9.37 -5.61
CA GLY A 164 -8.03 9.11 -5.35
C GLY A 164 -8.27 7.97 -4.35
N GLY A 165 -7.30 7.05 -4.25
CA GLY A 165 -7.49 5.75 -3.61
C GLY A 165 -8.48 4.86 -4.37
N GLU A 166 -8.59 5.03 -5.68
CA GLU A 166 -9.54 4.32 -6.57
C GLU A 166 -8.80 3.41 -7.56
N ILE A 167 -9.48 2.38 -8.06
CA ILE A 167 -9.06 1.60 -9.22
C ILE A 167 -9.61 2.24 -10.51
N VAL A 168 -8.76 2.27 -11.55
CA VAL A 168 -9.05 2.80 -12.89
C VAL A 168 -8.74 1.71 -13.93
N PHE A 169 -9.57 1.60 -14.96
CA PHE A 169 -9.43 0.61 -16.04
C PHE A 169 -8.75 1.19 -17.26
N TYR A 170 -7.92 0.40 -17.95
CA TYR A 170 -7.49 0.77 -19.31
C TYR A 170 -8.65 0.62 -20.31
N LYS A 171 -8.56 1.33 -21.44
CA LYS A 171 -9.52 1.31 -22.56
C LYS A 171 -9.80 -0.09 -23.16
N LYS A 172 -9.01 -1.11 -22.79
CA LYS A 172 -9.21 -2.52 -23.17
C LYS A 172 -10.38 -3.19 -22.44
N VAL A 173 -10.84 -2.65 -21.32
CA VAL A 173 -12.00 -3.19 -20.58
C VAL A 173 -13.29 -2.68 -21.22
N PRO A 174 -14.31 -3.53 -21.51
CA PRO A 174 -15.53 -3.11 -22.18
C PRO A 174 -16.27 -1.98 -21.44
N ARG A 175 -16.74 -0.96 -22.18
CA ARG A 175 -17.44 0.21 -21.61
C ARG A 175 -18.65 -0.17 -20.75
N LYS A 176 -19.47 -1.12 -21.21
CA LYS A 176 -20.61 -1.69 -20.46
C LYS A 176 -20.23 -2.23 -19.07
N PHE A 177 -19.00 -2.70 -18.86
CA PHE A 177 -18.49 -3.12 -17.55
C PHE A 177 -18.02 -1.94 -16.70
N GLN A 178 -17.30 -0.98 -17.31
CA GLN A 178 -16.86 0.25 -16.65
C GLN A 178 -18.07 1.02 -16.09
N GLU A 179 -19.05 1.33 -16.94
CA GLU A 179 -20.29 2.02 -16.57
C GLU A 179 -21.09 1.25 -15.50
N GLY A 180 -21.14 -0.08 -15.60
CA GLY A 180 -21.83 -0.93 -14.62
C GLY A 180 -21.17 -0.90 -13.24
N PHE A 181 -19.83 -0.91 -13.19
CA PHE A 181 -19.07 -0.78 -11.97
C PHE A 181 -19.13 0.65 -11.39
N GLU A 182 -19.05 1.68 -12.23
CA GLU A 182 -19.18 3.08 -11.82
C GLU A 182 -20.55 3.35 -11.17
N ARG A 183 -21.64 2.88 -11.78
CA ARG A 183 -22.99 2.92 -11.18
C ARG A 183 -23.06 2.17 -9.85
N TYR A 184 -22.38 1.02 -9.74
CA TYR A 184 -22.31 0.26 -8.48
C TYR A 184 -21.53 1.02 -7.38
N ARG A 185 -20.37 1.60 -7.72
CA ARG A 185 -19.55 2.45 -6.82
C ARG A 185 -20.35 3.66 -6.34
N GLN A 186 -21.06 4.34 -7.24
CA GLN A 186 -21.96 5.46 -6.92
C GLN A 186 -23.07 5.03 -5.95
N MET A 187 -23.83 3.97 -6.26
CA MET A 187 -24.89 3.46 -5.38
C MET A 187 -24.35 3.06 -3.99
N TYR A 188 -23.17 2.46 -3.92
CA TYR A 188 -22.52 2.12 -2.65
C TYR A 188 -22.20 3.37 -1.82
N TYR A 189 -21.57 4.40 -2.42
CA TYR A 189 -21.21 5.61 -1.67
C TYR A 189 -22.42 6.46 -1.27
N THR A 190 -23.45 6.56 -2.13
CA THR A 190 -24.73 7.19 -1.75
C THR A 190 -25.37 6.46 -0.57
N LYS A 191 -25.44 5.13 -0.61
CA LYS A 191 -26.00 4.33 0.50
C LYS A 191 -25.14 4.39 1.78
N LYS A 192 -23.83 4.61 1.65
CA LYS A 192 -22.91 4.82 2.78
C LYS A 192 -23.10 6.20 3.42
N SER A 193 -23.36 7.25 2.64
CA SER A 193 -23.59 8.60 3.16
C SER A 193 -24.98 8.78 3.78
N GLN A 194 -26.03 8.19 3.19
CA GLN A 194 -27.37 8.13 3.78
C GLN A 194 -27.33 7.50 5.18
N ARG A 195 -26.72 6.31 5.30
CA ARG A 195 -26.55 5.59 6.57
C ARG A 195 -25.65 6.28 7.61
N ALA A 196 -24.89 7.31 7.23
CA ALA A 196 -24.18 8.16 8.18
C ALA A 196 -25.12 9.23 8.74
N LYS A 197 -25.82 9.97 7.86
CA LYS A 197 -26.83 10.97 8.24
C LYS A 197 -27.94 10.38 9.13
N GLU A 198 -28.48 9.23 8.74
CA GLU A 198 -29.48 8.47 9.53
C GLU A 198 -29.02 8.12 10.96
N ARG A 199 -27.70 8.07 11.22
CA ARG A 199 -27.13 7.82 12.55
C ARG A 199 -26.94 9.12 13.32
N GLU A 200 -26.35 10.13 12.68
CA GLU A 200 -26.18 11.47 13.24
C GLU A 200 -27.53 12.09 13.65
N GLU A 201 -28.58 11.87 12.87
CA GLU A 201 -29.96 12.28 13.15
C GLU A 201 -30.51 11.57 14.40
N LYS A 202 -30.36 10.24 14.50
CA LYS A 202 -30.79 9.44 15.65
C LYS A 202 -29.96 9.71 16.92
N GLU A 203 -28.72 10.14 16.77
CA GLU A 203 -27.86 10.58 17.89
C GLU A 203 -28.30 11.96 18.40
N LYS A 204 -28.64 12.91 17.51
CA LYS A 204 -29.21 14.22 17.87
C LYS A 204 -30.59 14.07 18.53
N GLU A 205 -31.46 13.23 18.00
CA GLU A 205 -32.79 12.95 18.55
C GLU A 205 -32.70 12.41 19.99
N LYS A 206 -31.85 11.40 20.22
CA LYS A 206 -31.58 10.86 21.56
C LYS A 206 -30.94 11.87 22.51
N GLY A 207 -30.08 12.75 22.01
CA GLY A 207 -29.53 13.86 22.78
C GLY A 207 -30.60 14.84 23.25
N ASN A 208 -31.55 15.19 22.37
CA ASN A 208 -32.64 16.13 22.66
C ASN A 208 -33.61 15.60 23.71
N VAL A 209 -34.01 14.31 23.62
CA VAL A 209 -34.85 13.66 24.65
C VAL A 209 -34.17 13.68 26.02
N LYS A 210 -32.87 13.34 26.07
CA LYS A 210 -32.08 13.34 27.32
C LYS A 210 -31.74 14.75 27.86
N GLY A 211 -32.09 15.81 27.13
CA GLY A 211 -32.15 17.17 27.64
C GLY A 211 -33.41 17.38 28.48
N LYS A 212 -34.59 17.13 27.89
CA LYS A 212 -35.89 17.38 28.54
C LYS A 212 -36.10 16.63 29.86
N ASP A 213 -35.59 15.40 29.98
CA ASP A 213 -35.63 14.61 31.23
C ASP A 213 -34.76 15.19 32.38
N LYS A 214 -34.16 16.38 32.22
CA LYS A 214 -33.37 17.07 33.25
C LYS A 214 -33.93 18.43 33.69
N ASP A 215 -34.95 18.92 32.99
CA ASP A 215 -35.57 20.23 33.24
C ASP A 215 -36.92 20.08 33.99
N ILE A 216 -37.09 18.95 34.70
CA ILE A 216 -38.26 18.54 35.52
C ILE A 216 -37.75 18.01 36.87
#